data_AF-A0A661USE9-F1
#
_entry.id   AF-A0A661USE9-F1
#
_cell.length_a   1.000
_cell.length_b   1.000
_cell.length_c   1.000
_cell.angle_alpha   90.00
_cell.angle_beta   90.00
_cell.angle_gamma   90.00
#
_symmetry.space_group_name_H-M   'P 1'
#
loop_
_entity.id
_entity.type
_entity.pdbx_description
1 polymer ?
#
loop_
_entity_poly.entity_id
_entity_poly.type
_entity_poly.pdbx_seq_one_letter_code
_entity_poly.pdbx_strand_id
1 'polypeptide(L)'
;KVIEGDNGLFVAMPSRRVSSGEYRDIAHPINTETRNMIEGVIIEKYKEVLQEALLSANEGSEKKVKKPVEKLVKEPEEKPAEEPAEE
;
A
#
# COMPACT_ATOMS: atom_id res chain seq x y z
N LYS A 1 11.60 -1.50 6.06
CA LYS A 1 10.87 -1.39 7.35
C LYS A 1 9.49 -0.82 7.06
N VAL A 2 8.43 -1.24 7.76
CA VAL A 2 7.10 -0.62 7.63
C VAL A 2 6.99 0.48 8.69
N ILE A 3 6.58 1.68 8.30
CA ILE A 3 6.50 2.86 9.17
C ILE A 3 5.10 3.49 9.01
N GLU A 4 4.55 3.99 10.10
CA GLU A 4 3.32 4.78 10.10
C GLU A 4 3.69 6.27 10.05
N GLY A 5 3.25 6.97 9.00
CA GLY A 5 3.37 8.42 8.86
C GLY A 5 1.99 9.08 8.87
N ASP A 6 1.97 10.41 8.71
CA ASP A 6 0.74 11.21 8.78
C ASP A 6 -0.29 10.83 7.71
N ASN A 7 0.17 10.33 6.56
CA ASN A 7 -0.67 9.88 5.44
C ASN A 7 -0.87 8.35 5.40
N GLY A 8 -0.51 7.65 6.48
CA GLY A 8 -0.68 6.19 6.62
C GLY A 8 0.63 5.40 6.57
N LEU A 9 0.47 4.08 6.35
CA LEU A 9 1.58 3.12 6.34
C LEU A 9 2.39 3.21 5.05
N PHE A 10 3.72 3.27 5.18
CA PHE A 10 4.66 3.24 4.05
C PHE A 10 5.87 2.34 4.32
N VAL A 11 6.56 1.96 3.26
CA VAL A 11 7.77 1.12 3.35
C VAL A 11 9.01 1.99 3.23
N ALA A 12 9.80 2.04 4.31
CA ALA A 12 11.13 2.61 4.27
C ALA A 12 12.14 1.62 3.68
N MET A 13 12.88 2.11 2.69
CA MET A 13 13.96 1.40 2.01
C MET A 13 15.15 1.14 2.96
N PRO A 14 16.01 0.15 2.66
CA PRO A 14 17.16 -0.15 3.52
C PRO A 14 18.16 1.01 3.49
N SER A 15 18.45 1.58 4.66
CA SER A 15 19.39 2.70 4.82
C SER A 15 20.58 2.36 5.70
N ARG A 16 21.72 3.02 5.44
CA ARG A 16 22.95 2.91 6.24
C ARG A 16 23.40 4.28 6.70
N ARG A 17 23.90 4.35 7.93
CA ARG A 17 24.59 5.54 8.45
C ARG A 17 25.96 5.67 7.79
N VAL A 18 26.22 6.79 7.14
CA VAL A 18 27.56 7.12 6.63
C VAL A 18 28.43 7.74 7.72
N SER A 19 29.75 7.78 7.51
CA SER A 19 30.72 8.36 8.46
C SER A 19 30.44 9.83 8.81
N SER A 20 29.77 10.57 7.90
CA SER A 20 29.26 11.94 8.12
C SER A 20 28.14 12.02 9.17
N GLY A 21 27.53 10.89 9.53
CA GLY A 21 26.38 10.83 10.45
C GLY A 21 25.02 10.88 9.75
N GLU A 22 24.97 11.23 8.46
CA GLU A 22 23.76 11.15 7.62
C GLU A 22 23.32 9.69 7.38
N TYR A 23 22.03 9.50 7.13
CA TYR A 23 21.50 8.23 6.65
C TYR A 23 21.29 8.33 5.14
N ARG A 24 21.76 7.33 4.41
CA ARG A 24 21.50 7.20 2.97
C ARG A 24 20.92 5.83 2.67
N ASP A 25 19.94 5.80 1.79
CA ASP A 25 19.37 4.56 1.29
C ASP A 25 20.41 3.81 0.47
N ILE A 26 20.58 2.52 0.76
CA ILE A 26 21.49 1.61 0.07
C ILE A 26 20.85 1.14 -1.24
N ALA A 27 19.53 0.90 -1.21
CA ALA A 27 18.76 0.50 -2.37
C ALA A 27 17.49 1.33 -2.43
N HIS A 28 17.25 1.96 -3.57
CA HIS A 28 16.03 2.72 -3.84
C HIS A 28 15.54 2.38 -5.26
N PRO A 29 14.24 2.13 -5.48
CA PRO A 29 13.69 1.90 -6.80
C PRO A 29 13.83 3.16 -7.67
N ILE A 30 14.28 3.00 -8.91
CA ILE A 30 14.42 4.13 -9.85
C ILE A 30 13.04 4.60 -10.34
N ASN A 31 12.14 3.65 -10.58
CA ASN A 31 10.84 3.91 -11.17
C ASN A 31 9.73 3.86 -10.12
N THR A 32 8.76 4.77 -10.24
CA THR A 32 7.58 4.85 -9.38
C THR A 32 6.73 3.58 -9.45
N GLU A 33 6.61 2.94 -10.63
CA GLU A 33 5.86 1.70 -10.78
C GLU A 33 6.43 0.57 -9.91
N THR A 34 7.76 0.39 -9.95
CA THR A 34 8.46 -0.60 -9.12
C THR A 34 8.32 -0.29 -7.65
N ARG A 35 8.38 1.00 -7.28
CA ARG A 35 8.13 1.45 -5.91
C ARG A 35 6.74 1.03 -5.44
N ASN A 36 5.71 1.35 -6.21
CA ASN A 36 4.32 1.02 -5.88
C ASN A 36 4.10 -0.49 -5.78
N MET A 37 4.71 -1.27 -6.68
CA MET A 37 4.67 -2.73 -6.64
C MET A 37 5.26 -3.26 -5.32
N ILE A 38 6.46 -2.80 -4.94
CA ILE A 38 7.13 -3.23 -3.71
C ILE A 38 6.34 -2.79 -2.47
N GLU A 39 5.90 -1.54 -2.43
CA GLU A 39 5.10 -1.00 -1.32
C GLU A 39 3.79 -1.77 -1.17
N GLY A 40 3.06 -2.01 -2.26
CA GLY A 40 1.81 -2.75 -2.28
C GLY A 40 1.95 -4.16 -1.71
N VAL A 41 2.86 -4.96 -2.27
CA VAL A 41 3.06 -6.36 -1.85
C VAL A 41 3.42 -6.45 -0.36
N ILE A 42 4.30 -5.57 0.13
CA ILE A 42 4.73 -5.59 1.53
C ILE A 42 3.59 -5.16 2.46
N ILE A 43 2.87 -4.10 2.12
CA ILE A 43 1.78 -3.57 2.96
C ILE A 43 0.61 -4.55 2.99
N GLU A 44 0.26 -5.15 1.87
CA GLU A 44 -0.79 -6.18 1.79
C GLU A 44 -0.45 -7.35 2.71
N LYS A 45 0.76 -7.92 2.56
CA LYS A 45 1.19 -9.05 3.39
C LYS A 45 1.27 -8.68 4.87
N TYR A 46 1.72 -7.47 5.18
CA TYR A 46 1.73 -6.97 6.56
C TYR A 46 0.33 -6.90 7.16
N LYS A 47 -0.66 -6.38 6.41
CA LYS A 47 -2.06 -6.31 6.84
C LYS A 47 -2.67 -7.70 7.03
N GLU A 48 -2.38 -8.65 6.13
CA GLU A 48 -2.84 -10.04 6.26
C GLU A 48 -2.33 -10.69 7.54
N VAL A 49 -1.02 -10.62 7.79
CA VAL A 49 -0.40 -11.20 9.00
C VAL A 49 -0.90 -10.50 10.25
N LEU A 50 -1.10 -9.18 10.22
CA LEU A 50 -1.68 -8.44 11.33
C LEU A 50 -3.13 -8.89 11.60
N GLN A 51 -3.94 -9.09 10.57
CA GLN A 51 -5.30 -9.63 10.72
C GLN A 51 -5.28 -11.05 11.28
N GLU A 52 -4.41 -11.93 10.80
CA GLU A 52 -4.25 -13.29 11.32
C GLU A 52 -3.80 -13.29 12.79
N ALA A 53 -2.87 -12.41 13.16
CA ALA A 53 -2.43 -12.23 14.54
C ALA A 53 -3.57 -11.71 15.43
N LEU A 54 -4.40 -10.79 14.94
CA LEU A 54 -5.58 -10.30 15.66
C LEU A 54 -6.66 -11.37 15.79
N LEU A 55 -6.90 -12.17 14.74
CA LEU A 55 -7.86 -13.27 14.76
C LEU A 55 -7.45 -14.35 15.77
N SER A 56 -6.18 -14.77 15.76
CA SER A 56 -5.63 -15.75 16.71
C SER A 56 -5.59 -15.23 18.15
N ALA A 57 -5.42 -13.93 18.36
CA ALA A 57 -5.54 -13.31 19.68
C ALA A 57 -6.99 -13.20 20.17
N ASN A 58 -7.98 -13.17 19.26
CA ASN A 58 -9.39 -12.93 19.58
C ASN A 58 -10.25 -14.21 19.61
N GLU A 59 -9.65 -15.41 19.53
CA GLU A 59 -10.33 -16.71 19.72
C GLU A 59 -10.85 -16.93 21.16
N GLY A 60 -11.04 -15.86 21.94
CA GLY A 60 -11.83 -15.79 23.17
C GLY A 60 -13.18 -15.04 23.03
N SER A 61 -13.54 -14.49 21.86
CA SER A 61 -14.85 -13.84 21.66
C SER A 61 -15.38 -13.98 20.23
N GLU A 62 -16.67 -14.27 20.11
CA GLU A 62 -17.28 -15.01 19.00
C GLU A 62 -17.38 -14.27 17.64
N LYS A 63 -17.11 -15.03 16.57
CA LYS A 63 -17.51 -14.91 15.15
C LYS A 63 -18.39 -13.71 14.72
N LYS A 64 -17.87 -12.90 13.76
CA LYS A 64 -18.48 -12.56 12.44
C LYS A 64 -17.81 -11.29 11.87
N VAL A 65 -16.99 -11.38 10.83
CA VAL A 65 -17.07 -10.49 9.65
C VAL A 65 -16.55 -11.24 8.43
N LYS A 66 -17.38 -11.26 7.40
CA LYS A 66 -17.18 -11.86 6.08
C LYS A 66 -16.13 -11.04 5.30
N LYS A 67 -15.11 -11.68 4.71
CA LYS A 67 -14.43 -11.16 3.50
C LYS A 67 -15.41 -11.34 2.32
N PRO A 68 -15.51 -10.41 1.35
CA PRO A 68 -14.40 -10.04 0.46
C PRO A 68 -14.23 -8.52 0.27
N VAL A 69 -12.98 -8.03 0.33
CA VAL A 69 -12.65 -6.68 -0.15
C VAL A 69 -12.11 -6.82 -1.57
N GLU A 70 -13.03 -6.96 -2.52
CA GLU A 70 -12.78 -6.64 -3.93
C GLU A 70 -13.27 -5.22 -4.21
N LYS A 71 -12.54 -4.53 -5.09
CA LYS A 71 -12.80 -3.22 -5.71
C LYS A 71 -12.39 -1.99 -4.91
N LEU A 72 -11.16 -1.57 -5.13
CA LEU A 72 -10.86 -0.15 -5.33
C LEU A 72 -9.96 0.03 -6.58
N VAL A 73 -10.38 -0.56 -7.71
CA VAL A 73 -9.93 -0.10 -9.02
C VAL A 73 -10.76 1.14 -9.31
N LYS A 74 -10.18 2.32 -9.11
CA LYS A 74 -10.75 3.56 -9.65
C LYS A 74 -10.70 3.42 -11.17
N GLU A 75 -11.87 3.25 -11.78
CA GLU A 75 -12.09 3.56 -13.19
C GLU A 75 -11.63 5.00 -13.43
N PRO A 76 -10.73 5.27 -14.40
CA PRO A 76 -10.57 6.63 -14.89
C PRO A 76 -11.84 6.98 -15.67
N GLU A 77 -12.51 8.06 -15.25
CA GLU A 77 -13.65 8.65 -15.93
C GLU A 77 -13.32 8.84 -17.43
N GLU A 78 -13.96 8.04 -18.28
CA GLU A 78 -14.12 8.36 -19.69
C GLU A 78 -14.89 9.67 -19.78
N LYS A 79 -14.23 10.71 -20.28
CA LYS A 79 -14.93 11.91 -20.76
C LYS A 79 -15.89 11.47 -21.85
N PRO A 80 -17.22 11.73 -21.75
CA PRO A 80 -18.11 11.43 -22.84
C PRO A 80 -17.77 12.35 -24.02
N ALA A 81 -17.56 11.72 -25.17
CA ALA A 81 -17.51 12.37 -26.47
C ALA A 81 -18.83 13.12 -26.70
N GLU A 82 -18.75 14.43 -26.90
CA GLU A 82 -19.85 15.22 -27.44
C GLU A 82 -19.39 15.83 -28.77
N GLU A 83 -19.61 15.06 -29.82
CA GLU A 83 -19.90 15.53 -31.18
C GLU A 83 -20.97 14.54 -31.73
N PRO A 84 -21.81 14.88 -32.73
CA PRO A 84 -21.86 16.09 -33.56
C PRO A 84 -23.29 16.66 -33.78
N ALA A 85 -23.40 17.84 -34.43
CA ALA A 85 -24.21 18.09 -35.65
C ALA A 85 -24.82 19.52 -35.73
N GLU A 86 -24.42 20.21 -36.81
CA GLU A 86 -25.18 21.13 -37.69
C GLU A 86 -25.81 22.43 -37.13
N GLU A 87 -25.27 23.59 -37.56
CA GLU A 87 -25.74 24.38 -38.73
C GLU A 87 -24.59 25.23 -39.29
#